data_AF-A0A497SZ48-F1
#
_entry.id   AF-A0A497SZ48-F1
#
_cell.length_a   1.000
_cell.length_b   1.000
_cell.length_c   1.000
_cell.angle_alpha   90.00
_cell.angle_beta   90.00
_cell.angle_gamma   90.00
#
_symmetry.space_group_name_H-M   'P 1'
#
loop_
_entity.id
_entity.type
_entity.pdbx_description
1 polymer ?
#
loop_
_entity_poly.entity_id
_entity_poly.type
_entity_poly.pdbx_seq_one_letter_code
_entity_poly.pdbx_strand_id
1 'polypeptide(L)'
;MSGNKKNEEKGIISFSEFYKGVLGSQGSLSELVNQEFIIREVEFKITEQYGETALVTIEIDGHKAKYHTFSGVLLKQLKEIKKKLDEGYKGVKVTLKKVKRYYTFV
;
A
#
# COMPACT_ATOMS: atom_id res chain seq x y z
N MET A 1 -1.22 53.58 -3.21
CA MET A 1 -1.86 52.32 -3.66
C MET A 1 -1.28 51.18 -2.84
N SER A 2 -1.90 50.84 -1.70
CA SER A 2 -1.46 49.73 -0.86
C SER A 2 -2.20 48.47 -1.27
N GLY A 3 -1.54 47.63 -2.07
CA GLY A 3 -2.04 46.31 -2.43
C GLY A 3 -1.98 45.39 -1.21
N ASN A 4 -3.12 45.26 -0.54
CA ASN A 4 -3.31 44.36 0.58
C ASN A 4 -3.23 42.91 0.06
N LYS A 5 -2.06 42.26 0.15
CA LYS A 5 -1.93 40.83 -0.13
C LYS A 5 -2.67 40.07 0.97
N LYS A 6 -3.92 39.70 0.70
CA LYS A 6 -4.62 38.66 1.47
C LYS A 6 -3.73 37.42 1.50
N ASN A 7 -3.17 37.12 2.66
CA ASN A 7 -2.66 35.78 2.95
C ASN A 7 -3.89 34.87 2.91
N GLU A 8 -4.11 34.19 1.79
CA GLU A 8 -5.07 33.10 1.73
C GLU A 8 -4.54 32.01 2.66
N GLU A 9 -5.16 31.87 3.83
CA GLU A 9 -4.89 30.77 4.74
C GLU A 9 -5.07 29.48 3.96
N LYS A 10 -3.99 28.70 3.80
CA LYS A 10 -4.07 27.38 3.18
C LYS A 10 -5.03 26.55 4.04
N GLY A 11 -6.13 26.11 3.43
CA GLY A 11 -7.14 25.30 4.11
C GLY A 11 -6.56 24.01 4.69
N ILE A 12 -7.25 23.43 5.69
CA ILE A 12 -6.90 22.12 6.25
C ILE A 12 -7.12 21.07 5.16
N ILE A 13 -6.04 20.42 4.71
CA ILE A 13 -6.10 19.26 3.81
C ILE A 13 -6.00 17.97 4.60
N SER A 14 -6.75 16.92 4.20
CA SER A 14 -6.61 15.62 4.85
C SER A 14 -5.30 14.95 4.42
N PHE A 15 -4.59 14.31 5.36
CA PHE A 15 -3.35 13.59 5.04
C PHE A 15 -3.57 12.55 3.93
N SER A 16 -4.73 11.90 3.94
CA SER A 16 -5.14 10.92 2.94
C SER A 16 -5.24 11.47 1.52
N GLU A 17 -5.64 12.73 1.33
CA GLU A 17 -5.84 13.32 -0.01
C GLU A 17 -4.53 13.45 -0.76
N PHE A 18 -3.50 14.00 -0.13
CA PHE A 18 -2.22 14.17 -0.81
C PHE A 18 -1.35 12.90 -0.78
N TYR A 19 -1.50 12.05 0.23
CA TYR A 19 -0.71 10.82 0.32
C TYR A 19 -1.09 9.75 -0.72
N LYS A 20 -2.39 9.55 -1.00
CA LYS A 20 -2.86 8.61 -2.02
C LYS A 20 -2.30 8.91 -3.41
N GLY A 21 -2.15 10.20 -3.73
CA GLY A 21 -1.58 10.66 -5.00
C GLY A 21 -0.09 10.34 -5.17
N VAL A 22 0.67 10.21 -4.08
CA VAL A 22 2.14 10.05 -4.13
C VAL A 22 2.55 8.62 -4.50
N LEU A 23 1.78 7.61 -4.09
CA LEU A 23 2.14 6.20 -4.31
C LEU A 23 1.37 5.52 -5.45
N GLY A 24 0.33 6.16 -5.99
CA GLY A 24 -0.53 5.56 -7.01
C GLY A 24 -1.30 4.34 -6.50
N SER A 25 -1.62 4.32 -5.20
CA SER A 25 -2.33 3.23 -4.52
C SER A 25 -3.68 3.70 -3.98
N GLN A 26 -4.65 2.80 -3.86
CA GLN A 26 -5.99 3.07 -3.36
C GLN A 26 -6.09 3.13 -1.82
N GLY A 27 -5.13 2.52 -1.11
CA GLY A 27 -5.07 2.52 0.35
C GLY A 27 -3.87 1.74 0.90
N SER A 28 -3.81 1.59 2.23
CA SER A 28 -2.83 0.74 2.91
C SER A 28 -3.30 -0.71 2.93
N LEU A 29 -2.38 -1.66 2.72
CA LEU A 29 -2.70 -3.09 2.79
C LEU A 29 -3.28 -3.47 4.17
N SER A 30 -2.95 -2.74 5.23
CA SER A 30 -3.50 -2.96 6.58
C SER A 30 -4.99 -2.71 6.70
N GLU A 31 -5.63 -2.08 5.72
CA GLU A 31 -7.09 -1.92 5.67
C GLU A 31 -7.80 -3.25 5.39
N LEU A 32 -7.07 -4.25 4.88
CA LEU A 32 -7.59 -5.56 4.48
C LEU A 32 -7.41 -6.62 5.57
N VAL A 33 -7.26 -6.21 6.82
CA VAL A 33 -7.09 -7.13 7.95
C VAL A 33 -8.32 -8.04 8.07
N ASN A 34 -8.05 -9.33 8.26
CA ASN A 34 -9.00 -10.44 8.30
C ASN A 34 -9.73 -10.70 6.97
N GLN A 35 -9.24 -10.15 5.86
CA GLN A 35 -9.74 -10.46 4.52
C GLN A 35 -8.82 -11.45 3.81
N GLU A 36 -9.42 -12.36 3.06
CA GLU A 36 -8.74 -13.21 2.10
C GLU A 36 -8.69 -12.49 0.74
N PHE A 37 -7.54 -12.50 0.08
CA PHE A 37 -7.36 -11.92 -1.25
C PHE A 37 -6.24 -12.64 -2.01
N ILE A 38 -6.22 -12.45 -3.33
CA ILE A 38 -5.15 -12.98 -4.19
C ILE A 38 -4.19 -11.86 -4.52
N ILE A 39 -2.92 -12.00 -4.13
CA ILE A 39 -1.84 -11.12 -4.60
C ILE A 39 -1.48 -11.52 -6.02
N ARG A 40 -1.61 -10.58 -6.95
CA ARG A 40 -1.36 -10.77 -8.39
C ARG A 40 -0.02 -10.19 -8.83
N GLU A 41 0.41 -9.09 -8.21
CA GLU A 41 1.64 -8.38 -8.57
C GLU A 41 2.21 -7.69 -7.34
N VAL A 42 3.54 -7.59 -7.29
CA VAL A 42 4.28 -6.90 -6.24
C VAL A 42 5.37 -6.06 -6.88
N GLU A 43 5.36 -4.76 -6.62
CA GLU A 43 6.40 -3.81 -6.99
C GLU A 43 7.06 -3.26 -5.71
N PHE A 44 8.37 -3.06 -5.73
CA PHE A 44 9.08 -2.41 -4.63
C PHE A 44 9.62 -1.06 -5.08
N LYS A 45 9.46 -0.04 -4.23
CA LYS A 45 9.98 1.31 -4.44
C LYS A 45 10.71 1.78 -3.20
N ILE A 46 11.73 2.62 -3.38
CA ILE A 46 12.37 3.33 -2.27
C ILE A 46 11.84 4.75 -2.29
N THR A 47 11.28 5.17 -1.17
CA THR A 47 10.82 6.56 -0.97
C THR A 47 11.82 7.28 -0.07
N GLU A 48 12.15 8.52 -0.39
CA GLU A 48 13.09 9.32 0.41
C GLU A 48 12.61 9.53 1.86
N GLN A 49 11.28 9.59 2.05
CA GLN A 49 10.67 9.90 3.34
C GLN A 49 10.37 8.68 4.22
N TYR A 50 10.07 7.52 3.62
CA TYR A 50 9.53 6.36 4.36
C TYR A 50 10.31 5.07 4.10
N GLY A 51 11.40 5.13 3.32
CA GLY A 51 12.22 3.97 2.99
C GLY A 51 11.55 3.04 1.99
N GLU A 52 11.85 1.73 2.10
CA GLU A 52 11.31 0.69 1.23
C GLU A 52 9.79 0.56 1.41
N THR A 53 9.07 0.62 0.30
CA THR A 53 7.63 0.41 0.22
C THR A 53 7.33 -0.66 -0.82
N ALA A 54 6.29 -1.45 -0.59
CA ALA A 54 5.76 -2.35 -1.59
C ALA A 54 4.39 -1.87 -2.07
N LEU A 55 4.21 -1.82 -3.39
CA LEU A 55 2.90 -1.70 -4.03
C LEU A 55 2.44 -3.10 -4.43
N VAL A 56 1.22 -3.45 -4.04
CA VAL A 56 0.67 -4.79 -4.19
C VAL A 56 -0.63 -4.67 -4.96
N THR A 57 -0.68 -5.28 -6.14
CA THR A 57 -1.93 -5.47 -6.87
C THR A 57 -2.60 -6.73 -6.34
N ILE A 58 -3.78 -6.59 -5.77
CA ILE A 58 -4.58 -7.70 -5.24
C ILE A 58 -5.86 -7.87 -6.05
N GLU A 59 -6.52 -9.00 -5.85
CA GLU A 59 -7.84 -9.31 -6.38
C GLU A 59 -8.75 -9.82 -5.26
N ILE A 60 -9.90 -9.17 -5.11
CA ILE A 60 -11.00 -9.52 -4.19
C ILE A 60 -12.28 -9.57 -5.03
N ASP A 61 -12.99 -10.70 -4.99
CA ASP A 61 -14.25 -10.89 -5.73
C ASP A 61 -14.16 -10.52 -7.23
N GLY A 62 -13.02 -10.80 -7.86
CA GLY A 62 -12.75 -10.49 -9.27
C GLY A 62 -12.34 -9.04 -9.55
N HIS A 63 -12.39 -8.15 -8.55
CA HIS A 63 -11.95 -6.77 -8.66
C HIS A 63 -10.49 -6.61 -8.28
N LYS A 64 -9.72 -5.95 -9.14
CA LYS A 64 -8.31 -5.65 -8.89
C LYS A 64 -8.13 -4.28 -8.26
N ALA A 65 -7.28 -4.21 -7.25
CA ALA A 65 -6.96 -2.99 -6.53
C ALA A 65 -5.49 -2.94 -6.14
N LYS A 66 -4.90 -1.74 -6.08
CA LYS A 66 -3.48 -1.55 -5.74
C LYS A 66 -3.35 -0.93 -4.36
N TYR A 67 -2.64 -1.60 -3.46
CA TYR A 67 -2.41 -1.16 -2.08
C TYR A 67 -0.92 -0.99 -1.81
N HIS A 68 -0.56 -0.25 -0.77
CA HIS A 68 0.83 -0.11 -0.34
C HIS A 68 1.07 -0.68 1.06
N THR A 69 2.32 -1.02 1.37
CA THR A 69 2.74 -1.32 2.74
C THR A 69 4.18 -0.93 3.01
N PHE A 70 4.42 -0.45 4.23
CA PHE A 70 5.74 -0.17 4.80
C PHE A 70 6.10 -1.16 5.93
N SER A 71 5.22 -2.13 6.20
CA SER A 71 5.44 -3.09 7.28
C SER A 71 6.62 -4.00 6.94
N GLY A 72 7.69 -3.95 7.73
CA GLY A 72 8.87 -4.77 7.50
C GLY A 72 8.61 -6.29 7.48
N VAL A 73 7.61 -6.78 8.23
CA VAL A 73 7.18 -8.19 8.18
C VAL A 73 6.53 -8.49 6.83
N LEU A 74 5.57 -7.67 6.41
CA LEU A 74 4.90 -7.84 5.13
C LEU A 74 5.88 -7.69 3.96
N LEU A 75 6.82 -6.75 4.01
CA LEU A 75 7.84 -6.57 2.97
C LEU A 75 8.67 -7.84 2.76
N LYS A 76 9.07 -8.53 3.84
CA LYS A 76 9.80 -9.81 3.75
C LYS A 76 8.95 -10.90 3.10
N GLN A 77 7.70 -11.04 3.51
CA GLN A 77 6.79 -12.03 2.93
C GLN A 77 6.47 -11.71 1.46
N LEU A 78 6.30 -10.43 1.12
CA LEU A 78 6.07 -9.98 -0.25
C LEU A 78 7.26 -10.27 -1.18
N LYS A 79 8.49 -10.24 -0.67
CA LYS A 79 9.68 -10.65 -1.45
C LYS A 79 9.62 -12.12 -1.83
N GLU A 80 9.21 -12.99 -0.92
CA GLU A 80 9.02 -14.42 -1.22
C GLU A 80 7.83 -14.66 -2.17
N ILE A 81 6.73 -13.93 -1.97
CA ILE A 81 5.58 -13.97 -2.88
C ILE A 81 5.99 -13.51 -4.29
N LYS A 82 6.76 -12.43 -4.40
CA LYS A 82 7.27 -11.94 -5.68
C LYS A 82 8.09 -12.99 -6.41
N LYS A 83 8.99 -13.71 -5.72
CA LYS A 83 9.74 -14.82 -6.31
C LYS A 83 8.81 -15.87 -6.92
N LYS A 84 7.73 -16.23 -6.21
CA LYS A 84 6.74 -17.18 -6.74
C LYS A 84 6.00 -16.63 -7.96
N LEU A 85 5.63 -15.36 -7.95
CA LEU A 85 5.02 -14.75 -9.14
C LEU A 85 6.01 -14.73 -10.33
N ASP A 86 7.28 -14.44 -10.08
CA ASP A 86 8.35 -14.43 -11.09
C ASP A 86 8.66 -15.85 -11.62
N GLU A 87 8.41 -16.91 -10.83
CA GLU A 87 8.44 -18.33 -11.25
C GLU A 87 7.27 -18.69 -12.21
N GLY A 88 6.32 -17.79 -12.44
CA GLY A 88 5.19 -17.98 -13.37
C GLY A 88 3.86 -18.33 -12.68
N TYR A 89 3.78 -18.30 -11.36
CA TYR A 89 2.52 -18.46 -10.65
C TYR A 89 1.62 -17.23 -10.91
N LYS A 90 0.33 -17.47 -11.22
CA LYS A 90 -0.63 -16.40 -11.58
C LYS A 90 -1.14 -15.59 -10.38
N GLY A 91 -0.79 -15.98 -9.16
CA GLY A 91 -1.22 -15.31 -7.94
C GLY A 91 -0.96 -16.14 -6.70
N VAL A 92 -0.92 -15.47 -5.55
CA VAL A 92 -0.79 -16.10 -4.22
C VAL A 92 -1.97 -15.68 -3.37
N LYS A 93 -2.80 -16.66 -2.97
CA LYS A 93 -3.91 -16.44 -2.05
C LYS A 93 -3.39 -16.33 -0.62
N VAL A 94 -3.81 -15.29 0.09
CA VAL A 94 -3.39 -15.01 1.46
C VAL A 94 -4.55 -14.48 2.28
N THR A 95 -4.50 -14.67 3.59
CA THR A 95 -5.28 -13.89 4.55
C THR A 95 -4.37 -12.94 5.31
N LEU A 96 -4.69 -11.65 5.33
CA LEU A 96 -3.93 -10.71 6.14
C LEU A 96 -4.42 -10.76 7.60
N LYS A 97 -3.53 -11.07 8.54
CA LYS A 97 -3.86 -11.06 9.98
C LYS A 97 -3.03 -10.03 10.73
N LYS A 98 -3.64 -9.47 11.77
CA LYS A 98 -2.93 -8.69 12.79
C LYS A 98 -2.62 -9.59 13.97
N VAL A 99 -1.33 -9.80 14.27
CA VAL A 99 -0.87 -10.56 15.43
C VAL A 99 -0.22 -9.58 16.39
N LYS A 100 -0.90 -9.32 17.52
CA LYS A 100 -0.48 -8.33 18.53
C LYS A 100 -0.20 -6.95 17.90
N ARG A 101 1.07 -6.67 17.61
CA ARG A 101 1.59 -5.37 17.15
C ARG A 101 2.03 -5.35 15.68
N TYR A 102 1.90 -6.47 14.95
CA TYR A 102 2.33 -6.54 13.55
C TYR A 102 1.29 -7.20 12.65
N TYR A 103 1.43 -6.99 11.35
CA TYR A 103 0.63 -7.62 10.31
C TYR A 103 1.43 -8.74 9.64
N THR A 104 0.77 -9.83 9.29
CA THR A 104 1.37 -10.99 8.62
C THR A 104 0.37 -11.63 7.68
N PHE A 105 0.85 -12.15 6.56
CA PHE A 105 0.07 -13.10 5.75
C PHE A 105 0.07 -14.47 6.40
N VAL A 106 -1.06 -15.18 6.22
CA VAL A 106 -1.30 -16.56 6.65
C VAL A 106 -2.03 -17.29 5.53
#